data_AF-A0A7V9VAI1-F1
#
_entry.id   AF-A0A7V9VAI1-F1
#
_cell.length_a   1.000
_cell.length_b   1.000
_cell.length_c   1.000
_cell.angle_alpha   90.00
_cell.angle_beta   90.00
_cell.angle_gamma   90.00
#
_symmetry.space_group_name_H-M   'P 1'
#
loop_
_entity.id
_entity.type
_entity.pdbx_description
1 polymer ?
#
loop_
_entity_poly.entity_id
_entity_poly.type
_entity_poly.pdbx_seq_one_letter_code
_entity_poly.pdbx_strand_id
1 'polypeptide(L)' 'MPRSPTVAPHLSTDELATRYRAAKEGGDRTHWQVLWLVARGRTCPDVAETVGYTVNWVRTIVSRDYAGGPDGVGD' A
#
# COMPACT_ATOMS: atom_id res chain seq x y z
N MET A 1 -23.69 -7.16 0.67
CA MET A 1 -22.58 -6.33 0.16
C MET A 1 -21.37 -6.59 1.06
N PRO A 2 -20.23 -7.10 0.55
CA PRO A 2 -19.05 -7.23 1.40
C PRO A 2 -18.52 -5.82 1.73
N ARG A 3 -18.34 -5.54 3.02
CA ARG A 3 -17.73 -4.30 3.54
C ARG A 3 -16.26 -4.29 3.14
N SER A 4 -15.92 -3.47 2.16
CA SER A 4 -14.54 -3.13 1.83
C SER A 4 -13.91 -2.40 3.02
N PRO A 5 -12.71 -2.76 3.47
CA PRO A 5 -11.99 -1.95 4.44
C PRO A 5 -11.68 -0.60 3.78
N THR A 6 -12.27 0.47 4.31
CA THR A 6 -12.04 1.85 3.88
C THR A 6 -10.56 2.16 4.04
N VAL A 7 -9.84 2.23 2.92
CA VAL A 7 -8.48 2.78 2.86
C VAL A 7 -8.56 4.23 3.36
N ALA A 8 -7.56 4.64 4.15
CA ALA A 8 -7.58 5.91 4.84
C ALA A 8 -7.92 7.10 3.91
N PRO A 9 -8.68 8.11 4.39
CA PRO A 9 -9.28 9.16 3.56
C PRO A 9 -8.29 10.11 2.86
N HIS A 10 -6.98 9.93 3.05
CA HIS A 10 -5.94 10.81 2.50
C HIS A 10 -5.25 10.28 1.24
N LEU A 11 -5.43 9.01 0.86
CA LEU A 11 -4.80 8.43 -0.33
C LEU A 11 -5.78 7.57 -1.13
N SER A 12 -6.52 8.21 -2.03
CA SER A 12 -7.35 7.48 -3.00
C SER A 12 -6.49 6.59 -3.90
N THR A 13 -7.02 5.44 -4.31
CA THR A 13 -6.34 4.51 -5.24
C THR A 13 -5.85 5.18 -6.53
N ASP A 14 -6.52 6.25 -6.97
CA ASP A 14 -6.14 7.06 -8.13
C ASP A 14 -4.90 7.93 -7.87
N GLU A 15 -4.85 8.55 -6.70
CA GLU A 15 -3.71 9.35 -6.23
C GLU A 15 -2.44 8.50 -6.05
N LEU A 16 -2.60 7.24 -5.62
CA LEU A 16 -1.52 6.25 -5.57
C LEU A 16 -1.04 5.84 -6.97
N ALA A 17 -1.96 5.64 -7.92
CA ALA A 17 -1.62 5.32 -9.30
C ALA A 17 -0.88 6.48 -9.98
N THR A 18 -1.28 7.71 -9.72
CA THR A 18 -0.62 8.93 -10.23
C THR A 18 0.79 9.06 -9.67
N ARG A 19 0.99 8.86 -8.35
CA ARG A 19 2.32 8.86 -7.73
C ARG A 19 3.21 7.73 -8.25
N TYR A 20 2.66 6.52 -8.41
CA TYR A 20 3.37 5.40 -9.03
C TYR A 20 3.84 5.72 -10.47
N ARG A 21 3.01 6.39 -11.26
CA ARG A 21 3.36 6.80 -12.64
C ARG A 21 4.35 7.97 -12.67
N ALA A 22 4.30 8.86 -11.67
CA ALA A 22 5.18 10.02 -11.55
C ALA A 22 6.55 9.66 -10.95
N ALA A 23 6.65 8.58 -10.18
CA ALA A 23 7.90 8.10 -9.59
C ALA A 23 8.89 7.68 -10.69
N LYS A 24 9.96 8.45 -10.84
CA LYS A 24 11.07 8.17 -11.76
C LYS A 24 12.13 7.23 -11.18
N GLU A 25 12.25 7.17 -9.85
CA GLU A 25 13.25 6.35 -9.17
C GLU A 25 12.68 4.98 -8.80
N GLY A 26 13.45 3.92 -9.04
CA GLY A 26 12.99 2.54 -8.86
C GLY A 26 12.59 2.20 -7.43
N GLY A 27 13.24 2.80 -6.43
CA GLY A 27 12.94 2.58 -5.01
C GLY A 27 11.56 3.11 -4.61
N ASP A 28 11.27 4.37 -4.94
CA ASP A 28 9.96 4.99 -4.69
C ASP A 28 8.85 4.34 -5.51
N ARG A 29 9.14 3.91 -6.74
CA ARG A 29 8.14 3.26 -7.60
C ARG A 29 7.60 1.97 -6.99
N THR A 30 8.47 1.11 -6.46
CA THR A 30 8.06 -0.13 -5.79
C THR A 30 7.24 0.18 -4.54
N HIS A 31 7.63 1.22 -3.77
CA HIS A 31 6.90 1.65 -2.59
C HIS A 31 5.45 2.04 -2.94
N TRP A 32 5.27 2.91 -3.93
CA TRP A 32 3.93 3.32 -4.41
C TRP A 32 3.13 2.14 -4.99
N GLN A 33 3.80 1.20 -5.68
CA GLN A 33 3.16 0.00 -6.21
C GLN A 33 2.61 -0.91 -5.10
N VAL A 34 3.35 -1.11 -4.01
CA VAL A 34 2.88 -1.90 -2.85
C VAL A 34 1.63 -1.27 -2.23
N LEU A 35 1.68 0.03 -1.93
CA LEU A 35 0.55 0.74 -1.32
C LEU A 35 -0.67 0.73 -2.24
N TRP A 36 -0.49 0.91 -3.54
CA TRP A 36 -1.57 0.84 -4.53
C TRP A 36 -2.24 -0.52 -4.61
N LEU A 37 -1.46 -1.61 -4.58
CA LEU A 37 -2.01 -2.97 -4.65
C LEU A 37 -2.77 -3.32 -3.36
N VAL A 38 -2.23 -2.96 -2.19
CA VAL A 38 -2.89 -3.17 -0.90
C VAL A 38 -4.18 -2.34 -0.81
N ALA A 39 -4.15 -1.09 -1.26
CA ALA A 39 -5.35 -0.23 -1.34
C ALA A 39 -6.45 -0.79 -2.27
N ARG A 40 -6.07 -1.58 -3.28
CA ARG A 40 -7.02 -2.32 -4.14
C ARG A 40 -7.58 -3.59 -3.51
N GLY A 41 -7.18 -3.93 -2.29
CA GLY A 41 -7.62 -5.13 -1.57
C GLY A 41 -6.78 -6.38 -1.83
N ARG A 42 -5.58 -6.24 -2.42
CA ARG A 42 -4.65 -7.36 -2.60
C ARG A 42 -3.99 -7.69 -1.25
N THR A 43 -3.70 -8.96 -1.01
CA THR A 43 -3.09 -9.42 0.25
C THR A 43 -1.58 -9.21 0.23
N CYS A 44 -0.96 -8.98 1.39
CA CYS A 44 0.49 -8.81 1.51
C CYS A 44 1.32 -9.91 0.80
N PRO A 45 1.01 -11.22 0.88
CA PRO A 45 1.75 -12.25 0.15
C PRO A 45 1.64 -12.11 -1.37
N ASP A 46 0.44 -11.90 -1.90
CA ASP A 46 0.24 -11.73 -3.35
C ASP A 46 0.94 -10.46 -3.88
N VAL A 47 0.96 -9.40 -3.09
CA VAL A 47 1.70 -8.18 -3.40
C VAL A 47 3.20 -8.43 -3.40
N ALA A 48 3.71 -9.17 -2.41
CA ALA A 48 5.13 -9.52 -2.30
C ALA A 48 5.61 -10.33 -3.52
N GLU A 49 4.81 -11.30 -3.97
CA GLU A 49 5.05 -12.04 -5.21
C GLU A 49 5.04 -11.13 -6.44
N THR A 50 4.12 -10.17 -6.49
CA THR A 50 3.99 -9.22 -7.61
C THR A 50 5.18 -8.26 -7.72
N VAL A 51 5.70 -7.78 -6.59
CA VAL A 51 6.82 -6.83 -6.57
C VAL A 51 8.19 -7.50 -6.48
N GLY A 52 8.26 -8.81 -6.23
CA GLY A 52 9.51 -9.55 -6.09
C GLY A 52 10.23 -9.31 -4.75
N TYR A 53 9.49 -8.95 -3.71
CA TYR A 53 10.02 -8.70 -2.36
C TYR A 53 9.45 -9.70 -1.35
N THR A 54 9.97 -9.68 -0.12
CA THR A 54 9.45 -10.54 0.94
C THR A 54 8.15 -9.97 1.52
N VAL A 55 7.27 -10.86 1.99
CA VAL A 55 6.03 -10.48 2.69
C VAL A 55 6.31 -9.58 3.89
N ASN A 56 7.43 -9.82 4.59
CA ASN A 56 7.84 -8.99 5.73
C ASN A 56 8.15 -7.55 5.31
N TRP A 57 8.87 -7.37 4.21
CA TRP A 57 9.15 -6.03 3.67
C TRP A 57 7.87 -5.29 3.29
N VAL A 58 6.94 -5.98 2.61
CA VAL A 58 5.61 -5.43 2.26
C VAL A 58 4.84 -5.01 3.52
N ARG A 59 4.82 -5.84 4.57
CA ARG A 59 4.18 -5.49 5.85
C ARG A 59 4.83 -4.29 6.51
N THR A 60 6.16 -4.18 6.49
CA THR A 60 6.86 -3.00 7.03
C THR A 60 6.46 -1.72 6.29
N ILE A 61 6.38 -1.77 4.95
CA ILE A 61 5.94 -0.65 4.12
C ILE A 61 4.51 -0.24 4.46
N VAL A 62 3.59 -1.21 4.46
CA VAL A 62 2.18 -0.97 4.80
C VAL A 62 2.06 -0.42 6.22
N SER A 63 2.71 -1.03 7.22
CA SER A 63 2.65 -0.54 8.60
C SER A 63 3.25 0.85 8.75
N ARG A 64 4.30 1.21 8.01
CA ARG A 64 4.93 2.53 8.08
C ARG A 64 4.05 3.63 7.49
N ASP A 65 3.42 3.36 6.35
CA ASP A 65 2.63 4.36 5.63
C ASP A 65 1.20 4.46 6.18
N TYR A 66 0.57 3.33 6.53
CA TYR A 66 -0.76 3.29 7.14
C TYR A 66 -0.78 3.69 8.62
N ALA A 67 0.36 3.68 9.32
CA ALA A 67 0.46 4.32 10.65
C ALA A 67 0.18 5.84 10.60
N GLY A 68 0.12 6.44 9.40
CA GLY A 68 -0.29 7.83 9.16
C GLY A 68 -1.79 8.14 9.28
N GLY A 69 -2.70 7.16 9.51
CA GLY A 69 -4.01 7.43 10.14
C GLY A 69 -5.19 6.49 9.79
N PRO A 70 -6.36 6.63 10.46
CA PRO A 70 -6.69 7.54 11.58
C PRO A 70 -7.08 6.85 12.92
N ASP A 71 -6.73 5.59 13.15
CA ASP A 71 -6.78 4.98 14.48
C ASP A 71 -5.74 3.85 14.48
N GLY A 72 -4.69 4.02 15.29
CA GLY A 72 -3.60 3.05 15.35
C GLY A 72 -4.16 1.67 15.68
N VAL A 73 -3.73 0.64 14.94
CA VAL A 73 -4.04 -0.73 15.35
C VAL A 73 -3.29 -1.01 16.66
N GLY A 74 -4.02 -0.83 17.76
CA GLY A 74 -3.80 -1.41 19.08
C GLY A 74 -2.71 -0.76 19.93
N ASP A 75 -3.10 0.20 20.77
CA ASP A 75 -3.09 -0.10 22.22
C ASP A 75 -4.54 -0.30 22.67
#